data_AF-A0A2V5Z4A3-F1
#
_entry.id   AF-A0A2V5Z4A3-F1
#
_cell.length_a   1.000
_cell.length_b   1.000
_cell.length_c   1.000
_cell.angle_alpha   90.00
_cell.angle_beta   90.00
_cell.angle_gamma   90.00
#
_symmetry.space_group_name_H-M   'P 1'
#
loop_
_entity.id
_entity.type
_entity.pdbx_description
1 polymer ?
#
loop_
_entity_poly.entity_id
_entity_poly.type
_entity_poly.pdbx_seq_one_letter_code
_entity_poly.pdbx_strand_id
1 'polypeptide(L)'
;ELAHVSPANPIWLRWTGYLLLVTPFLIWISTIKSRRECERTTPLFVLVLLVATYALTVWQTRWGYFFMLIFALALPRLLEPIKSRAAVWIAFSLSIFPILRDWDEKLWPNEAQLARRVAQRNESVQLRDIALVLRSPENHPFLAPWWLSPEIAYWSGQRGVAGSSHESLPGIEDSALFFVSQDWGTARKLLENHKVAWVIAYDSERAAQNSGEILGISAPQQAVCFVLDKTPTRAPPFLVLAAQSEDAKLYRMVTQ
;
A
#
# COMPACT_ATOMS: atom_id res chain seq x y z
N GLU A 1 6.14 -2.54 1.75
CA GLU A 1 7.22 -2.95 0.82
C GLU A 1 8.58 -3.18 1.49
N LEU A 2 8.94 -2.38 2.51
CA LEU A 2 10.19 -2.51 3.25
C LEU A 2 10.10 -3.45 4.48
N ALA A 3 9.01 -4.21 4.61
CA ALA A 3 8.83 -5.13 5.73
C ALA A 3 9.73 -6.37 5.57
N HIS A 4 10.28 -6.83 6.69
CA HIS A 4 10.94 -8.14 6.79
C HIS A 4 9.91 -9.26 6.72
N VAL A 5 10.25 -10.36 6.03
CA VAL A 5 9.42 -11.57 5.99
C VAL A 5 10.14 -12.67 6.73
N SER A 6 9.67 -13.00 7.93
CA SER A 6 10.20 -14.15 8.67
C SER A 6 10.10 -15.43 7.83
N PRO A 7 11.12 -16.31 7.82
CA PRO A 7 11.04 -17.63 7.20
C PRO A 7 9.84 -18.49 7.66
N ALA A 8 9.35 -18.25 8.88
CA ALA A 8 8.20 -18.95 9.45
C ALA A 8 6.85 -18.34 9.06
N ASN A 9 6.83 -17.24 8.32
CA ASN A 9 5.58 -16.57 7.94
C ASN A 9 4.79 -17.46 6.95
N PRO A 10 3.49 -17.74 7.20
CA PRO A 10 2.68 -18.57 6.30
C PRO A 10 2.53 -17.99 4.88
N ILE A 11 2.89 -16.72 4.66
CA ILE A 11 2.88 -16.07 3.34
C ILE A 11 3.72 -16.83 2.29
N TRP A 12 4.81 -17.49 2.70
CA TRP A 12 5.64 -18.29 1.79
C TRP A 12 4.85 -19.41 1.11
N LEU A 13 3.95 -20.07 1.85
CA LEU A 13 3.10 -21.14 1.32
C LEU A 13 2.01 -20.56 0.39
N ARG A 14 1.48 -19.37 0.71
CA ARG A 14 0.51 -18.68 -0.16
C ARG A 14 1.14 -18.26 -1.50
N TRP A 15 2.45 -18.03 -1.53
CA TRP A 15 3.20 -17.63 -2.73
C TRP A 15 3.70 -18.80 -3.56
N THR A 16 4.34 -19.77 -2.91
CA THR A 16 5.09 -20.85 -3.58
C THR A 16 4.50 -22.25 -3.36
N GLY A 17 3.41 -22.34 -2.59
CA GLY A 17 2.78 -23.61 -2.28
C GLY A 17 3.62 -24.47 -1.33
N TYR A 18 3.27 -25.76 -1.21
CA TYR A 18 4.04 -26.69 -0.38
C TYR A 18 5.39 -27.12 -1.00
N LEU A 19 5.62 -26.85 -2.29
CA LEU A 19 6.86 -27.24 -2.97
C LEU A 19 8.09 -26.59 -2.35
N LEU A 20 7.95 -25.39 -1.78
CA LEU A 20 9.04 -24.72 -1.09
C LEU A 20 9.59 -25.56 0.08
N LEU A 21 8.73 -26.27 0.81
CA LEU A 21 9.14 -27.11 1.94
C LEU A 21 9.96 -28.32 1.48
N VAL A 22 9.64 -28.85 0.30
CA VAL A 22 10.30 -30.05 -0.26
C VAL A 22 11.56 -29.67 -1.06
N THR A 23 11.70 -28.40 -1.45
CA THR A 23 12.78 -27.89 -2.30
C THR A 23 14.19 -28.18 -1.76
N PRO A 24 14.51 -27.98 -0.46
CA PRO A 24 15.83 -28.33 0.08
C PRO A 24 16.17 -29.82 -0.10
N PHE A 25 15.19 -30.71 0.06
CA PHE A 25 15.37 -32.15 -0.13
C PHE A 25 15.59 -32.51 -1.60
N LEU A 26 14.86 -31.87 -2.52
CA LEU A 26 15.03 -32.09 -3.95
C LEU A 26 16.40 -31.61 -4.45
N ILE A 27 16.87 -30.45 -3.95
CA ILE A 27 18.22 -29.95 -4.22
C ILE A 27 19.26 -30.94 -3.68
N TRP A 28 19.10 -31.41 -2.45
CA TRP A 28 20.00 -32.39 -1.84
C TRP A 28 20.10 -33.68 -2.68
N ILE A 29 18.96 -34.28 -3.06
CA ILE A 29 18.92 -35.48 -3.91
C ILE A 29 19.58 -35.22 -5.27
N SER A 30 19.30 -34.07 -5.90
CA SER A 30 19.90 -33.67 -7.17
C SER A 30 21.43 -33.57 -7.07
N THR A 31 21.97 -32.97 -6.01
CA THR A 31 23.43 -32.85 -5.81
C THR A 31 24.10 -34.20 -5.54
N ILE A 32 23.46 -35.11 -4.78
CA ILE A 32 23.99 -36.47 -4.56
C ILE A 32 24.01 -37.27 -5.86
N LYS A 33 22.95 -37.17 -6.66
CA LYS A 33 22.82 -37.90 -7.92
C LYS A 33 23.81 -37.39 -8.98
N SER A 34 23.98 -36.07 -9.09
CA SER A 34 24.93 -35.45 -10.02
C SER A 34 26.41 -35.70 -9.65
N ARG A 35 26.71 -36.00 -8.38
CA ARG A 35 28.05 -36.52 -8.02
C ARG A 35 28.32 -37.94 -8.55
N ARG A 36 27.28 -38.70 -8.90
CA ARG A 36 27.37 -40.08 -9.42
C ARG A 36 27.26 -40.15 -10.94
N GLU A 37 26.48 -39.26 -11.55
CA GLU A 37 26.27 -39.17 -12.99
C GLU A 37 26.83 -37.83 -13.49
N CYS A 38 27.83 -37.87 -14.39
CA CYS A 38 28.45 -36.67 -14.99
C CYS A 38 27.51 -36.04 -16.05
N GLU A 39 26.28 -35.73 -15.65
CA GLU A 39 25.25 -35.18 -16.54
C GLU A 39 24.53 -33.98 -15.92
N ARG A 40 24.27 -33.01 -16.81
CA ARG A 40 23.65 -31.68 -16.65
C ARG A 40 23.16 -31.32 -15.24
N THR A 41 24.05 -30.67 -14.50
CA THR A 41 23.73 -29.94 -13.27
C THR A 41 22.69 -28.85 -13.53
N THR A 42 21.77 -28.64 -12.57
CA THR A 42 21.10 -27.34 -12.45
C THR A 42 22.17 -26.26 -12.48
N PRO A 43 22.12 -25.31 -13.42
CA PRO A 43 23.21 -24.38 -13.59
C PRO A 43 23.39 -23.61 -12.29
N LEU A 44 24.60 -23.65 -11.74
CA LEU A 44 24.93 -23.16 -10.40
C LEU A 44 24.39 -21.75 -10.15
N PHE A 45 24.37 -20.91 -11.18
CA PHE A 45 23.84 -19.56 -11.11
C PHE A 45 22.35 -19.51 -10.70
N VAL A 46 21.50 -20.45 -11.12
CA VAL A 46 20.07 -20.48 -10.75
C VAL A 46 19.92 -20.81 -9.27
N LEU A 47 20.71 -21.75 -8.74
CA LEU A 47 20.72 -22.08 -7.32
C LEU A 47 21.19 -20.88 -6.48
N VAL A 48 22.30 -20.27 -6.89
CA VAL A 48 22.85 -19.06 -6.24
C VAL A 48 21.81 -17.94 -6.26
N LEU A 49 21.15 -17.72 -7.40
CA LEU A 49 20.14 -16.68 -7.54
C LEU A 49 18.89 -16.97 -6.69
N LEU A 50 18.46 -18.23 -6.60
CA LEU A 50 17.34 -18.65 -5.74
C LEU A 50 17.65 -18.39 -4.25
N VAL A 51 18.84 -18.76 -3.78
CA VAL A 51 19.27 -18.54 -2.39
C VAL A 51 19.42 -17.05 -2.10
N ALA A 52 20.05 -16.30 -3.01
CA ALA A 52 20.24 -14.85 -2.87
C ALA A 52 18.89 -14.12 -2.81
N THR A 53 17.97 -14.43 -3.73
CA THR A 53 16.64 -13.80 -3.74
C THR A 53 15.75 -14.23 -2.58
N TYR A 54 15.91 -15.45 -2.06
CA TYR A 54 15.28 -15.87 -0.81
C TYR A 54 15.78 -15.03 0.38
N ALA A 55 17.09 -14.90 0.57
CA ALA A 55 17.67 -14.10 1.65
C ALA A 55 17.28 -12.62 1.54
N LEU A 56 17.28 -12.08 0.31
CA LEU A 56 16.81 -10.71 0.04
C LEU A 56 15.32 -10.55 0.35
N THR A 57 14.49 -11.57 0.11
CA THR A 57 13.05 -11.52 0.42
C THR A 57 12.79 -11.58 1.92
N VAL A 58 13.59 -12.37 2.66
CA VAL A 58 13.58 -12.36 4.14
C VAL A 58 13.94 -10.98 4.66
N TRP A 59 14.95 -10.33 4.06
CA TRP A 59 15.35 -8.97 4.40
C TRP A 59 14.28 -7.93 4.03
N GLN A 60 13.76 -7.96 2.80
CA GLN A 60 12.76 -7.01 2.30
C GLN A 60 11.77 -7.69 1.36
N THR A 61 10.48 -7.59 1.70
CA THR A 61 9.37 -8.18 0.94
C THR A 61 9.37 -7.83 -0.55
N ARG A 62 9.87 -6.65 -0.95
CA ARG A 62 9.93 -6.22 -2.36
C ARG A 62 10.68 -7.17 -3.30
N TRP A 63 11.56 -8.02 -2.77
CA TRP A 63 12.28 -9.02 -3.56
C TRP A 63 11.47 -10.29 -3.82
N GLY A 64 10.32 -10.46 -3.15
CA GLY A 64 9.49 -11.66 -3.22
C GLY A 64 9.02 -12.01 -4.63
N TYR A 65 8.72 -11.01 -5.46
CA TYR A 65 8.31 -11.24 -6.85
C TYR A 65 9.43 -11.89 -7.69
N PHE A 66 10.67 -11.43 -7.50
CA PHE A 66 11.83 -12.03 -8.17
C PHE A 66 12.07 -13.46 -7.69
N PHE A 67 12.01 -13.67 -6.37
CA PHE A 67 12.13 -15.01 -5.79
C PHE A 67 11.08 -15.98 -6.36
N MET A 68 9.80 -15.58 -6.36
CA MET A 68 8.71 -16.40 -6.90
C MET A 68 8.93 -16.74 -8.38
N LEU A 69 9.37 -15.77 -9.18
CA LEU A 69 9.64 -15.96 -10.61
C LEU A 69 10.80 -16.94 -10.83
N ILE A 70 11.91 -16.76 -10.12
CA ILE A 70 13.08 -17.66 -10.21
C ILE A 70 12.71 -19.06 -9.72
N PHE A 71 11.93 -19.16 -8.64
CA PHE A 71 11.43 -20.43 -8.11
C PHE A 71 10.56 -21.17 -9.13
N ALA A 72 9.60 -20.48 -9.76
CA ALA A 72 8.75 -21.06 -10.79
C ALA A 72 9.56 -21.55 -12.01
N LEU A 73 10.57 -20.77 -12.44
CA LEU A 73 11.47 -21.17 -13.53
C LEU A 73 12.39 -22.35 -13.16
N ALA A 74 12.76 -22.47 -11.89
CA ALA A 74 13.58 -23.58 -11.39
C ALA A 74 12.77 -24.88 -11.21
N LEU A 75 11.44 -24.79 -11.09
CA LEU A 75 10.55 -25.90 -10.74
C LEU A 75 10.70 -27.16 -11.63
N PRO A 76 10.77 -27.06 -12.97
CA PRO A 76 10.92 -28.23 -13.83
C PRO A 76 12.18 -29.05 -13.52
N ARG A 77 13.30 -28.36 -13.22
CA ARG A 77 14.56 -29.02 -12.82
C ARG A 77 14.52 -29.53 -11.39
N LEU A 78 13.87 -28.81 -10.47
CA LEU A 78 13.72 -29.27 -9.08
C LEU A 78 12.92 -30.56 -8.98
N LEU A 79 11.98 -30.79 -9.90
CA LEU A 79 11.14 -31.99 -9.94
C LEU A 79 11.78 -33.18 -10.69
N GLU A 80 12.83 -32.94 -11.47
CA GLU A 80 13.56 -33.97 -12.24
C GLU A 80 14.03 -35.20 -11.43
N PRO A 81 14.44 -35.09 -10.14
CA PRO A 81 14.80 -36.26 -9.33
C PRO A 81 13.66 -37.27 -9.14
N ILE A 82 12.40 -36.86 -9.32
CA ILE A 82 11.23 -37.72 -9.17
C ILE A 82 11.02 -38.54 -10.44
N LYS A 83 11.39 -39.82 -10.41
CA LYS A 83 11.30 -40.72 -11.58
C LYS A 83 9.87 -40.99 -12.08
N SER A 84 8.87 -40.88 -11.20
CA SER A 84 7.48 -41.17 -11.53
C SER A 84 6.74 -39.91 -11.98
N ARG A 85 6.28 -39.89 -13.24
CA ARG A 85 5.46 -38.79 -13.78
C ARG A 85 4.17 -38.59 -12.98
N ALA A 86 3.53 -39.69 -12.55
CA ALA A 86 2.34 -39.62 -11.72
C ALA A 86 2.65 -38.96 -10.37
N ALA A 87 3.78 -39.29 -9.75
CA ALA A 87 4.19 -38.67 -8.49
C ALA A 87 4.50 -37.17 -8.64
N VAL A 88 5.11 -36.74 -9.75
CA VAL A 88 5.31 -35.32 -10.05
C VAL A 88 3.98 -34.58 -10.14
N TRP A 89 3.01 -35.12 -10.87
CA TRP A 89 1.69 -34.51 -11.00
C TRP A 89 0.95 -34.45 -9.67
N ILE A 90 0.98 -35.52 -8.87
CA ILE A 90 0.36 -35.52 -7.54
C ILE A 90 1.03 -34.48 -6.63
N ALA A 91 2.37 -34.44 -6.59
CA ALA A 91 3.12 -33.49 -5.77
C ALA A 91 2.84 -32.05 -6.20
N PHE A 92 2.83 -31.77 -7.51
CA PHE A 92 2.51 -30.45 -8.05
C PHE A 92 1.08 -30.03 -7.69
N SER A 93 0.09 -30.88 -7.93
CA SER A 93 -1.32 -30.59 -7.62
C SER A 93 -1.57 -30.39 -6.13
N LEU A 94 -0.94 -31.19 -5.25
CA LEU A 94 -1.03 -30.96 -3.80
C LEU A 94 -0.33 -29.66 -3.40
N SER A 95 0.79 -29.34 -4.05
CA SER A 95 1.58 -28.18 -3.69
C SER A 95 0.92 -26.85 -4.00
N ILE A 96 0.12 -26.77 -5.08
CA ILE A 96 -0.56 -25.53 -5.46
C ILE A 96 -1.77 -25.25 -4.57
N PHE A 97 -2.22 -26.21 -3.75
CA PHE A 97 -3.40 -26.08 -2.90
C PHE A 97 -3.41 -24.82 -2.00
N PRO A 98 -2.33 -24.43 -1.29
CA PRO A 98 -2.32 -23.20 -0.49
C PRO A 98 -2.48 -21.93 -1.34
N ILE A 99 -1.98 -21.95 -2.57
CA ILE A 99 -2.11 -20.83 -3.53
C ILE A 99 -3.58 -20.75 -3.97
N LEU A 100 -4.17 -21.87 -4.36
CA LEU A 100 -5.59 -21.92 -4.76
C LEU A 100 -6.52 -21.49 -3.64
N ARG A 101 -6.25 -21.92 -2.40
CA ARG A 101 -7.01 -21.48 -1.22
C ARG A 101 -6.88 -19.98 -0.99
N ASP A 102 -5.68 -19.40 -1.11
CA ASP A 102 -5.49 -17.96 -0.97
C ASP A 102 -6.24 -17.17 -2.08
N TRP A 103 -6.31 -17.73 -3.29
CA TRP A 103 -7.09 -17.15 -4.39
C TRP A 103 -8.59 -17.25 -4.14
N ASP A 104 -9.07 -18.39 -3.64
CA ASP A 104 -10.46 -18.60 -3.26
C ASP A 104 -10.90 -17.57 -2.19
N GLU A 105 -10.11 -17.43 -1.12
CA GLU A 105 -10.34 -16.43 -0.05
C GLU A 105 -10.34 -14.99 -0.59
N LYS A 106 -9.59 -14.69 -1.66
CA LYS A 106 -9.53 -13.36 -2.29
C LYS A 106 -10.68 -13.10 -3.24
N LEU A 107 -11.09 -14.09 -4.02
CA LEU A 107 -12.12 -14.00 -5.05
C LEU A 107 -13.54 -14.13 -4.46
N TRP A 108 -13.72 -14.99 -3.45
CA TRP A 108 -14.96 -15.18 -2.70
C TRP A 108 -14.76 -14.82 -1.22
N PRO A 109 -14.55 -13.52 -0.92
CA PRO A 109 -14.38 -13.06 0.46
C PRO A 109 -15.65 -13.32 1.28
N ASN A 110 -15.48 -13.47 2.60
CA ASN A 110 -16.64 -13.53 3.50
C ASN A 110 -17.43 -12.20 3.49
N GLU A 111 -18.66 -12.23 4.00
CA GLU A 111 -19.56 -11.06 3.99
C GLU A 111 -18.93 -9.81 4.63
N ALA A 112 -18.18 -9.98 5.72
CA ALA A 112 -17.51 -8.87 6.40
C ALA A 112 -16.40 -8.24 5.54
N GLN A 113 -15.59 -9.04 4.86
CA GLN A 113 -14.56 -8.58 3.92
C GLN A 113 -15.18 -7.94 2.69
N LEU A 114 -16.27 -8.52 2.16
CA LEU A 114 -17.02 -7.95 1.05
C LEU A 114 -17.59 -6.57 1.43
N ALA A 115 -18.23 -6.46 2.60
CA ALA A 115 -18.77 -5.21 3.11
C ALA A 115 -17.67 -4.13 3.24
N ARG A 116 -16.48 -4.49 3.75
CA ARG A 116 -15.33 -3.58 3.80
C ARG A 116 -14.88 -3.11 2.42
N ARG A 117 -14.80 -4.01 1.43
CA ARG A 117 -14.44 -3.64 0.05
C ARG A 117 -15.47 -2.70 -0.58
N VAL A 118 -16.76 -2.95 -0.33
CA VAL A 118 -17.86 -2.08 -0.78
C VAL A 118 -17.77 -0.71 -0.11
N ALA A 119 -17.54 -0.64 1.20
CA ALA A 119 -17.35 0.61 1.93
C ALA A 119 -16.17 1.42 1.37
N GLN A 120 -14.99 0.80 1.20
CA GLN A 120 -13.82 1.44 0.59
C GLN A 120 -14.08 1.94 -0.83
N ARG A 121 -14.85 1.20 -1.62
CA ARG A 121 -15.24 1.63 -2.96
C ARG A 121 -16.17 2.84 -2.90
N ASN A 122 -17.15 2.84 -2.01
CA ASN A 122 -18.07 3.96 -1.84
C ASN A 122 -17.33 5.21 -1.37
N GLU A 123 -16.43 5.08 -0.41
CA GLU A 123 -15.55 6.14 0.07
C GLU A 123 -14.70 6.73 -1.08
N SER A 124 -14.07 5.87 -1.90
CA SER A 124 -13.30 6.31 -3.08
C SER A 124 -14.16 7.05 -4.11
N VAL A 125 -15.41 6.61 -4.33
CA VAL A 125 -16.36 7.31 -5.22
C VAL A 125 -16.72 8.68 -4.66
N GLN A 126 -17.01 8.79 -3.35
CA GLN A 126 -17.33 10.06 -2.70
C GLN A 126 -16.15 11.04 -2.74
N LEU A 127 -14.93 10.56 -2.49
CA LEU A 127 -13.71 11.35 -2.62
C LEU A 127 -13.49 11.84 -4.06
N ARG A 128 -13.77 10.97 -5.04
CA ARG A 128 -13.69 11.34 -6.46
C ARG A 128 -14.70 12.43 -6.82
N ASP A 129 -15.93 12.32 -6.35
CA ASP A 129 -16.96 13.33 -6.63
C ASP A 129 -16.56 14.70 -6.05
N ILE A 130 -15.99 14.72 -4.84
CA ILE A 130 -15.39 15.94 -4.27
C ILE A 130 -14.23 16.44 -5.12
N ALA A 131 -13.30 15.58 -5.52
CA ALA A 131 -12.16 15.96 -6.34
C ALA A 131 -12.58 16.59 -7.68
N LEU A 132 -13.67 16.11 -8.28
CA LEU A 132 -14.21 16.67 -9.52
C LEU A 132 -14.75 18.10 -9.36
N VAL A 133 -15.16 18.51 -8.15
CA VAL A 133 -15.55 19.91 -7.87
C VAL A 133 -14.37 20.86 -8.01
N LEU A 134 -13.15 20.41 -7.73
CA LEU A 134 -11.93 21.22 -7.83
C LEU A 134 -11.48 21.42 -9.29
N ARG A 135 -12.04 20.66 -10.24
CA ARG A 135 -11.58 20.67 -11.63
C ARG A 135 -11.79 22.05 -12.26
N SER A 136 -10.69 22.68 -12.65
CA SER A 136 -10.65 24.00 -13.27
C SER A 136 -9.48 24.05 -14.24
N PRO A 137 -9.58 24.80 -15.36
CA PRO A 137 -8.42 25.09 -16.20
C PRO A 137 -7.38 25.95 -15.49
N GLU A 138 -7.80 26.72 -14.49
CA GLU A 138 -6.90 27.49 -13.63
C GLU A 138 -6.32 26.60 -12.52
N ASN A 139 -5.06 26.83 -12.19
CA ASN A 139 -4.39 26.09 -11.12
C ASN A 139 -4.81 26.67 -9.76
N HIS A 140 -5.56 25.87 -9.02
CA HIS A 140 -6.04 26.14 -7.68
C HIS A 140 -5.48 25.09 -6.72
N PRO A 141 -4.33 25.36 -6.08
CA PRO A 141 -3.70 24.40 -5.19
C PRO A 141 -4.64 23.96 -4.07
N PHE A 142 -4.56 22.69 -3.70
CA PHE A 142 -5.36 22.14 -2.61
C PHE A 142 -4.49 21.52 -1.52
N LEU A 143 -4.99 21.55 -0.29
CA LEU A 143 -4.43 20.84 0.85
C LEU A 143 -5.37 19.69 1.23
N ALA A 144 -4.83 18.48 1.34
CA ALA A 144 -5.54 17.27 1.75
C ALA A 144 -4.54 16.36 2.48
N PRO A 145 -4.98 15.35 3.26
CA PRO A 145 -4.06 14.39 3.85
C PRO A 145 -3.16 13.76 2.79
N TRP A 146 -1.86 13.63 3.06
CA TRP A 146 -0.86 13.34 2.03
C TRP A 146 -1.11 12.04 1.26
N TRP A 147 -1.72 11.02 1.90
CA TRP A 147 -2.03 9.75 1.26
C TRP A 147 -3.21 9.84 0.28
N LEU A 148 -4.08 10.84 0.43
CA LEU A 148 -5.19 11.11 -0.50
C LEU A 148 -4.79 12.08 -1.61
N SER A 149 -3.78 12.93 -1.39
CA SER A 149 -3.39 13.96 -2.35
C SER A 149 -3.07 13.43 -3.75
N PRO A 150 -2.41 12.27 -3.95
CA PRO A 150 -2.15 11.74 -5.29
C PRO A 150 -3.42 11.42 -6.09
N GLU A 151 -4.41 10.78 -5.46
CA GLU A 151 -5.67 10.43 -6.12
C GLU A 151 -6.50 11.67 -6.44
N ILE A 152 -6.58 12.61 -5.49
CA ILE A 152 -7.28 13.88 -5.68
C ILE A 152 -6.63 14.70 -6.80
N ALA A 153 -5.29 14.81 -6.82
CA ALA A 153 -4.57 15.51 -7.88
C ALA A 153 -4.81 14.87 -9.25
N TYR A 154 -4.81 13.53 -9.30
CA TYR A 154 -5.10 12.78 -10.54
C TYR A 154 -6.52 13.04 -11.06
N TRP A 155 -7.54 13.04 -10.20
CA TRP A 155 -8.93 13.23 -10.63
C TRP A 155 -9.28 14.70 -10.91
N SER A 156 -8.77 15.63 -10.10
CA SER A 156 -9.08 17.07 -10.22
C SER A 156 -8.23 17.78 -11.27
N GLY A 157 -7.02 17.27 -11.56
CA GLY A 157 -6.01 17.98 -12.34
C GLY A 157 -5.36 19.14 -11.58
N GLN A 158 -5.68 19.34 -10.30
CA GLN A 158 -5.13 20.40 -9.47
C GLN A 158 -3.85 19.97 -8.77
N ARG A 159 -3.02 20.95 -8.39
CA ARG A 159 -1.80 20.70 -7.63
C ARG A 159 -2.10 20.50 -6.14
N GLY A 160 -1.71 19.35 -5.60
CA GLY A 160 -1.70 19.13 -4.14
C GLY A 160 -0.49 19.77 -3.47
N VAL A 161 -0.66 20.26 -2.23
CA VAL A 161 0.46 20.66 -1.35
C VAL A 161 1.32 19.45 -0.99
N ALA A 162 0.68 18.34 -0.62
CA ALA A 162 1.33 17.07 -0.33
C ALA A 162 1.17 16.07 -1.50
N GLY A 163 1.94 14.98 -1.44
CA GLY A 163 1.90 13.89 -2.42
C GLY A 163 2.66 12.67 -1.90
N SER A 164 2.79 11.64 -2.74
CA SER A 164 3.50 10.40 -2.40
C SER A 164 4.96 10.37 -2.90
N SER A 165 5.43 11.45 -3.55
CA SER A 165 6.81 11.57 -4.04
C SER A 165 7.78 11.99 -2.94
N HIS A 166 9.05 11.59 -3.07
CA HIS A 166 10.14 12.05 -2.20
C HIS A 166 10.35 13.57 -2.29
N GLU A 167 10.01 14.18 -3.43
CA GLU A 167 10.06 15.65 -3.59
C GLU A 167 8.93 16.37 -2.85
N SER A 168 7.89 15.63 -2.43
CA SER A 168 6.75 16.19 -1.70
C SER A 168 6.93 16.16 -0.19
N LEU A 169 8.05 15.66 0.35
CA LEU A 169 8.28 15.54 1.79
C LEU A 169 8.01 16.85 2.58
N PRO A 170 8.47 18.04 2.14
CA PRO A 170 8.13 19.29 2.83
C PRO A 170 6.62 19.55 2.83
N GLY A 171 5.93 19.26 1.73
CA GLY A 171 4.48 19.40 1.63
C GLY A 171 3.71 18.38 2.47
N ILE A 172 4.26 17.18 2.68
CA ILE A 172 3.70 16.18 3.60
C ILE A 172 3.79 16.70 5.04
N GLU A 173 4.94 17.25 5.43
CA GLU A 173 5.14 17.86 6.75
C GLU A 173 4.18 19.03 6.97
N ASP A 174 4.08 19.94 5.99
CA ASP A 174 3.15 21.07 6.06
C ASP A 174 1.68 20.64 6.10
N SER A 175 1.30 19.62 5.33
CA SER A 175 -0.04 19.06 5.42
C SER A 175 -0.31 18.43 6.79
N ALA A 176 0.66 17.72 7.37
CA ALA A 176 0.53 17.14 8.70
C ALA A 176 0.39 18.24 9.76
N LEU A 177 1.26 19.25 9.72
CA LEU A 177 1.24 20.42 10.60
C LEU A 177 -0.10 21.15 10.54
N PHE A 178 -0.66 21.30 9.34
CA PHE A 178 -2.00 21.85 9.18
C PHE A 178 -3.01 21.04 9.98
N PHE A 179 -3.14 19.73 9.74
CA PHE A 179 -4.20 18.91 10.35
C PHE A 179 -4.08 18.78 11.87
N VAL A 180 -2.88 18.81 12.45
CA VAL A 180 -2.69 18.77 13.91
C VAL A 180 -2.65 20.15 14.58
N SER A 181 -2.67 21.24 13.82
CA SER A 181 -2.65 22.57 14.40
C SER A 181 -3.82 22.76 15.35
N GLN A 182 -3.60 23.45 16.47
CA GLN A 182 -4.67 23.87 17.40
C GLN A 182 -4.99 25.36 17.24
N ASP A 183 -4.16 26.09 16.48
CA ASP A 183 -4.31 27.51 16.23
C ASP A 183 -4.65 27.78 14.76
N TRP A 184 -5.77 28.49 14.54
CA TRP A 184 -6.22 28.90 13.22
C TRP A 184 -5.31 29.95 12.58
N GLY A 185 -4.58 30.75 13.36
CA GLY A 185 -3.60 31.70 12.82
C GLY A 185 -2.44 31.01 12.12
N THR A 186 -1.88 29.98 12.76
CA THR A 186 -0.84 29.11 12.20
C THR A 186 -1.35 28.33 10.99
N ALA A 187 -2.55 27.74 11.09
CA ALA A 187 -3.17 27.03 9.98
C ALA A 187 -3.40 27.96 8.76
N ARG A 188 -3.87 29.19 8.98
CA ARG A 188 -4.07 30.19 7.92
C ARG A 188 -2.77 30.57 7.22
N LYS A 189 -1.70 30.86 7.98
CA LYS A 189 -0.38 31.19 7.42
C LYS A 189 0.15 30.08 6.52
N LEU A 190 -0.05 28.82 6.91
CA LEU A 190 0.35 27.67 6.11
C LEU A 190 -0.40 27.62 4.78
N LEU A 191 -1.74 27.81 4.81
CA LEU A 191 -2.55 27.87 3.60
C LEU A 191 -2.13 29.02 2.68
N GLU A 192 -1.83 30.19 3.24
CA GLU A 192 -1.38 31.38 2.49
C GLU A 192 0.00 31.15 1.85
N ASN A 193 0.96 30.58 2.57
CA ASN A 193 2.29 30.26 2.07
C ASN A 193 2.25 29.35 0.83
N HIS A 194 1.33 28.38 0.83
CA HIS A 194 1.14 27.43 -0.26
C HIS A 194 0.11 27.90 -1.31
N LYS A 195 -0.47 29.09 -1.15
CA LYS A 195 -1.53 29.65 -2.01
C LYS A 195 -2.68 28.67 -2.20
N VAL A 196 -3.08 28.01 -1.11
CA VAL A 196 -4.13 27.00 -1.11
C VAL A 196 -5.48 27.65 -1.36
N ALA A 197 -6.16 27.21 -2.41
CA ALA A 197 -7.52 27.62 -2.73
C ALA A 197 -8.57 26.66 -2.12
N TRP A 198 -8.20 25.39 -1.91
CA TRP A 198 -9.12 24.35 -1.44
C TRP A 198 -8.51 23.52 -0.30
N VAL A 199 -9.30 23.24 0.73
CA VAL A 199 -8.91 22.32 1.81
C VAL A 199 -9.89 21.16 1.85
N ILE A 200 -9.37 19.94 1.86
CA ILE A 200 -10.16 18.72 1.98
C ILE A 200 -9.91 18.15 3.37
N ALA A 201 -10.95 18.13 4.19
CA ALA A 201 -10.97 17.43 5.46
C ALA A 201 -11.56 16.03 5.24
N TYR A 202 -10.91 15.02 5.82
CA TYR A 202 -11.27 13.62 5.69
C TYR A 202 -10.89 12.92 7.00
N ASP A 203 -11.77 12.06 7.50
CA ASP A 203 -11.62 11.26 8.74
C ASP A 203 -10.69 11.91 9.77
N SER A 204 -11.23 12.75 10.65
CA SER A 204 -10.41 13.51 11.58
C SER A 204 -9.52 12.66 12.48
N GLU A 205 -9.97 11.46 12.87
CA GLU A 205 -9.22 10.59 13.77
C GLU A 205 -7.99 10.05 13.04
N ARG A 206 -8.19 9.52 11.83
CA ARG A 206 -7.10 9.04 10.98
C ARG A 206 -6.16 10.17 10.56
N ALA A 207 -6.71 11.35 10.24
CA ALA A 207 -5.96 12.56 9.95
C ALA A 207 -5.05 12.98 11.11
N ALA A 208 -5.59 13.06 12.33
CA ALA A 208 -4.84 13.45 13.51
C ALA A 208 -3.76 12.42 13.88
N GLN A 209 -4.10 11.12 13.86
CA GLN A 209 -3.17 10.06 14.19
C GLN A 209 -2.00 10.02 13.20
N ASN A 210 -2.28 9.94 11.90
CA ASN A 210 -1.24 9.84 10.89
C ASN A 210 -0.34 11.08 10.86
N SER A 211 -0.93 12.28 10.99
CA SER A 211 -0.17 13.52 11.05
C SER A 211 0.70 13.61 12.32
N GLY A 212 0.19 13.13 13.46
CA GLY A 212 0.98 13.03 14.70
C GLY A 212 2.16 12.06 14.55
N GLU A 213 1.96 10.89 13.95
CA GLU A 213 3.02 9.92 13.68
C GLU A 213 4.12 10.49 12.77
N ILE A 214 3.75 11.24 11.72
CA ILE A 214 4.72 11.92 10.83
C ILE A 214 5.57 12.93 11.58
N LEU A 215 4.93 13.71 12.46
CA LEU A 215 5.59 14.78 13.22
C LEU A 215 6.28 14.29 14.50
N GLY A 216 6.14 13.01 14.84
CA GLY A 216 6.67 12.44 16.08
C GLY A 216 6.00 12.99 17.35
N ILE A 217 4.75 13.43 17.26
CA ILE A 217 3.97 13.98 18.39
C ILE A 217 2.70 13.16 18.62
N SER A 218 2.17 13.22 19.84
CA SER A 218 0.83 12.67 20.13
C SER A 218 -0.24 13.50 19.43
N ALA A 219 -1.21 12.84 18.82
CA ALA A 219 -2.35 13.49 18.16
C ALA A 219 -3.10 14.43 19.13
N PRO A 220 -3.16 15.75 18.85
CA PRO A 220 -3.83 16.69 19.74
C PRO A 220 -5.35 16.50 19.76
N GLN A 221 -5.99 16.62 20.93
CA GLN A 221 -7.44 16.42 21.08
C GLN A 221 -8.28 17.53 20.42
N GLN A 222 -7.73 18.72 20.23
CA GLN A 222 -8.42 19.89 19.69
C GLN A 222 -7.79 20.38 18.38
N ALA A 223 -7.33 19.45 17.56
CA ALA A 223 -6.74 19.76 16.27
C ALA A 223 -7.78 20.28 15.25
N VAL A 224 -7.34 21.12 14.29
CA VAL A 224 -8.24 21.68 13.26
C VAL A 224 -8.93 20.60 12.44
N CYS A 225 -8.32 19.42 12.24
CA CYS A 225 -8.96 18.32 11.51
C CYS A 225 -10.29 17.89 12.16
N PHE A 226 -10.38 17.88 13.49
CA PHE A 226 -11.62 17.56 14.21
C PHE A 226 -12.68 18.63 14.02
N VAL A 227 -12.29 19.91 13.99
CA VAL A 227 -13.25 21.00 13.76
C VAL A 227 -13.78 20.93 12.33
N LEU A 228 -12.91 20.75 11.35
CA LEU A 228 -13.31 20.64 9.94
C LEU A 228 -14.17 19.40 9.70
N ASP A 229 -13.86 18.26 10.32
CA ASP A 229 -14.65 17.05 10.11
C ASP A 229 -15.95 17.01 10.95
N LYS A 230 -15.87 17.20 12.28
CA LYS A 230 -16.99 16.93 13.18
C LYS A 230 -17.90 18.14 13.39
N THR A 231 -17.37 19.37 13.28
CA THR A 231 -18.12 20.60 13.53
C THR A 231 -17.87 21.65 12.45
N PRO A 232 -18.26 21.38 11.18
CA PRO A 232 -17.96 22.26 10.05
C PRO A 232 -18.50 23.68 10.22
N THR A 233 -19.57 23.86 11.00
CA THR A 233 -20.16 25.17 11.33
C THR A 233 -19.28 26.04 12.22
N ARG A 234 -18.26 25.46 12.87
CA ARG A 234 -17.26 26.17 13.69
C ARG A 234 -15.95 26.44 12.92
N ALA A 235 -15.89 26.10 11.63
CA ALA A 235 -14.76 26.47 10.80
C ALA A 235 -14.61 28.00 10.75
N PRO A 236 -13.37 28.52 10.68
CA PRO A 236 -13.14 29.95 10.67
C PRO A 236 -13.68 30.59 9.38
N PRO A 237 -14.02 31.90 9.37
CA PRO A 237 -14.65 32.55 8.22
C PRO A 237 -13.86 32.50 6.90
N PHE A 238 -12.54 32.30 6.96
CA PHE A 238 -11.69 32.18 5.77
C PHE A 238 -11.76 30.79 5.10
N LEU A 239 -12.44 29.81 5.71
CA LEU A 239 -12.72 28.49 5.14
C LEU A 239 -14.22 28.28 5.03
N VAL A 240 -14.75 28.44 3.83
CA VAL A 240 -16.19 28.29 3.56
C VAL A 240 -16.46 26.88 3.05
N LEU A 241 -17.35 26.14 3.72
CA LEU A 241 -17.76 24.81 3.26
C LEU A 241 -18.45 24.92 1.89
N ALA A 242 -17.90 24.26 0.89
CA ALA A 242 -18.37 24.29 -0.49
C ALA A 242 -19.08 23.00 -0.93
N ALA A 243 -18.61 21.86 -0.43
CA ALA A 243 -19.23 20.55 -0.67
C ALA A 243 -18.92 19.60 0.50
N GLN A 244 -19.76 18.58 0.67
CA GLN A 244 -19.52 17.53 1.66
C GLN A 244 -20.10 16.19 1.21
N SER A 245 -19.49 15.13 1.72
CA SER A 245 -19.90 13.74 1.61
C SER A 245 -19.93 13.13 3.03
N GLU A 246 -20.20 11.84 3.17
CA GLU A 246 -20.15 11.16 4.46
C GLU A 246 -18.73 11.20 5.05
N ASP A 247 -17.73 10.94 4.20
CA ASP A 247 -16.34 10.72 4.62
C ASP A 247 -15.42 11.94 4.48
N ALA A 248 -15.82 12.93 3.67
CA ALA A 248 -14.98 14.09 3.36
C ALA A 248 -15.76 15.40 3.17
N LYS A 249 -15.10 16.51 3.50
CA LYS A 249 -15.62 17.88 3.44
C LYS A 249 -14.65 18.78 2.68
N LEU A 250 -15.19 19.57 1.77
CA LEU A 250 -14.45 20.49 0.93
C LEU A 250 -14.69 21.93 1.36
N TYR A 251 -13.60 22.63 1.66
CA TYR A 251 -13.60 24.03 2.03
C TYR A 251 -12.91 24.87 0.97
N ARG A 252 -13.52 25.99 0.62
CA ARG A 252 -12.91 27.03 -0.20
C ARG A 252 -12.22 28.05 0.70
N MET A 253 -10.96 28.36 0.39
CA MET A 253 -10.26 29.47 1.02
C MET A 253 -10.77 30.79 0.43
N VAL A 254 -11.13 31.72 1.30
CA VAL A 254 -11.56 33.06 0.90
C VAL A 254 -10.54 34.05 1.45
N THR A 255 -9.87 34.77 0.55
CA THR A 255 -9.06 35.94 0.91
C THR A 255 -10.00 37.04 1.40
N GLN A 256 -10.00 37.26 2.72
CA GLN A 256 -10.49 38.48 3.35
C GLN A 256 -9.36 39.49 3.44
#